data_AF-A0A815DM61-F1
#
_entry.id   AF-A0A815DM61-F1
#
_cell.length_a   1.000
_cell.length_b   1.000
_cell.length_c   1.000
_cell.angle_alpha   90.00
_cell.angle_beta   90.00
_cell.angle_gamma   90.00
#
_symmetry.space_group_name_H-M   'P 1'
#
loop_
_entity.id
_entity.type
_entity.pdbx_description
1 polymer ?
#
loop_
_entity_poly.entity_id
_entity_poly.type
_entity_poly.pdbx_seq_one_letter_code
_entity_poly.pdbx_strand_id
1 'polypeptide(L)'
;MEDRQKLKPWFLYLKLFITALSRLPSTTDTVYRGVKADLTDQYKPNSNLIWWGVSSCTDNIDILQSEQFCGKTGTRTIFVIKCLNGRSVKNHSYCKQENEIILMPGSYFRVDGRYNPSDEFHMVQLQEIKPPYDLFSLPVINQWRQIAPGICLEGIYTNKECIAYQQEVIISIGFKQFDVLVDANASIVKCPMCSNYVEILKVSFSHCRWRWYGIKQIVPYEEPTCCMKDWSHADDYSIFEHDIQGTSIWLQLIIEAKPKS
;
A
#
# COMPACT_ATOMS: atom_id res chain seq x y z
N MET A 1 23.38 -3.05 23.82
CA MET A 1 22.46 -2.06 23.24
C MET A 1 22.58 -2.17 21.73
N GLU A 2 21.47 -2.37 21.03
CA GLU A 2 21.47 -2.44 19.57
C GLU A 2 21.73 -1.05 18.97
N ASP A 3 22.61 -1.00 17.96
CA ASP A 3 22.97 0.25 17.28
C ASP A 3 21.92 0.60 16.22
N ARG A 4 21.01 1.53 16.57
CA ARG A 4 19.94 2.01 15.70
C ARG A 4 20.44 2.70 14.43
N GLN A 5 21.71 3.16 14.38
CA GLN A 5 22.24 3.80 13.16
C GLN A 5 22.39 2.79 12.02
N LYS A 6 22.63 1.51 12.34
CA LYS A 6 22.74 0.43 11.34
C LYS A 6 21.44 0.15 10.58
N LEU A 7 20.30 0.64 11.07
CA LEU A 7 19.01 0.49 10.41
C LEU A 7 18.76 1.53 9.30
N LYS A 8 19.45 2.68 9.33
CA LYS A 8 19.21 3.78 8.37
C LYS A 8 19.25 3.34 6.89
N PRO A 9 20.22 2.50 6.44
CA PRO A 9 20.25 2.04 5.06
C PRO A 9 19.01 1.24 4.64
N TRP A 10 18.32 0.63 5.60
CA TRP A 10 17.18 -0.25 5.37
C TRP A 10 15.83 0.48 5.41
N PHE A 11 15.78 1.77 5.73
CA PHE A 11 14.52 2.50 5.89
C PHE A 11 13.65 2.49 4.63
N LEU A 12 14.24 2.63 3.45
CA LEU A 12 13.49 2.59 2.19
C LEU A 12 12.90 1.19 1.94
N TYR A 13 13.67 0.14 2.21
CA TYR A 13 13.20 -1.25 2.12
C TYR A 13 12.07 -1.51 3.13
N LEU A 14 12.25 -1.14 4.39
CA LEU A 14 11.24 -1.32 5.43
C LEU A 14 9.95 -0.54 5.11
N LYS A 15 10.06 0.70 4.61
CA LYS A 15 8.92 1.49 4.16
C LYS A 15 8.19 0.78 3.02
N LEU A 16 8.92 0.34 1.99
CA LEU A 16 8.35 -0.39 0.86
C LEU A 16 7.65 -1.67 1.33
N PHE A 17 8.34 -2.49 2.11
CA PHE A 17 7.88 -3.79 2.57
C PHE A 17 6.62 -3.67 3.43
N ILE A 18 6.63 -2.79 4.45
CA ILE A 18 5.47 -2.57 5.33
C ILE A 18 4.28 -1.97 4.55
N THR A 19 4.54 -1.05 3.61
CA THR A 19 3.49 -0.48 2.75
C THR A 19 2.90 -1.52 1.80
N ALA A 20 3.71 -2.43 1.28
CA ALA A 20 3.23 -3.53 0.44
C ALA A 20 2.35 -4.48 1.26
N LEU A 21 2.79 -4.86 2.47
CA LEU A 21 2.01 -5.70 3.37
C LEU A 21 0.68 -5.06 3.78
N SER A 22 0.63 -3.74 4.02
CA SER A 22 -0.61 -3.06 4.37
C SER A 22 -1.63 -2.99 3.22
N ARG A 23 -1.22 -3.28 1.98
CA ARG A 23 -2.11 -3.41 0.82
C ARG A 23 -2.68 -4.81 0.64
N LEU A 24 -2.13 -5.83 1.31
CA LEU A 24 -2.60 -7.20 1.20
C LEU A 24 -3.82 -7.43 2.13
N PRO A 25 -4.78 -8.29 1.74
CA PRO A 25 -5.89 -8.64 2.63
C PRO A 25 -5.40 -9.27 3.93
N SER A 26 -6.09 -9.00 5.04
CA SER A 26 -5.84 -9.67 6.32
C SER A 26 -6.46 -11.06 6.31
N THR A 27 -5.78 -12.03 6.93
CA THR A 27 -6.39 -13.28 7.41
C THR A 27 -6.43 -13.30 8.94
N THR A 28 -7.42 -13.99 9.49
CA THR A 28 -7.59 -14.29 10.93
C THR A 28 -7.45 -15.78 11.24
N ASP A 29 -6.84 -16.54 10.34
CA ASP A 29 -6.69 -17.99 10.46
C ASP A 29 -5.63 -18.37 11.49
N THR A 30 -5.53 -19.66 11.79
CA THR A 30 -4.42 -20.20 12.59
C THR A 30 -3.20 -20.39 11.71
N VAL A 31 -2.07 -19.87 12.16
CA VAL A 31 -0.78 -19.98 11.48
C VAL A 31 0.25 -20.61 12.41
N TYR A 32 1.29 -21.16 11.79
CA TYR A 32 2.32 -21.95 12.46
C TYR A 32 3.70 -21.37 12.21
N ARG A 33 4.55 -21.40 13.23
CA ARG A 33 5.96 -21.00 13.13
C ARG A 33 6.83 -21.97 13.90
N GLY A 34 7.87 -22.50 13.25
CA GLY A 34 8.85 -23.39 13.88
C GLY A 34 10.16 -22.65 14.19
N VAL A 35 10.76 -22.97 15.34
CA VAL A 35 12.11 -22.49 15.72
C VAL A 35 12.91 -23.65 16.29
N LYS A 36 14.16 -23.81 15.86
CA LYS A 36 15.10 -24.85 16.34
C LYS A 36 15.77 -24.46 17.68
N ALA A 37 14.94 -24.17 18.68
CA ALA A 37 15.35 -23.89 20.05
C ALA A 37 14.16 -24.11 21.01
N ASP A 38 14.44 -24.35 22.29
CA ASP A 38 13.44 -24.23 23.35
C ASP A 38 13.29 -22.75 23.71
N LEU A 39 12.08 -22.23 23.55
CA LEU A 39 11.73 -20.85 23.91
C LEU A 39 10.68 -20.78 25.02
N THR A 40 10.25 -21.91 25.58
CA THR A 40 9.08 -22.01 26.44
C THR A 40 9.14 -21.09 27.66
N ASP A 41 10.32 -20.85 28.23
CA ASP A 41 10.54 -19.95 29.37
C ASP A 41 10.16 -18.50 29.10
N GLN A 42 10.19 -18.08 27.84
CA GLN A 42 9.81 -16.73 27.42
C GLN A 42 8.29 -16.54 27.33
N TYR A 43 7.51 -17.64 27.31
CA TYR A 43 6.07 -17.63 27.04
C TYR A 43 5.27 -18.18 28.22
N LYS A 44 5.14 -17.39 29.29
CA LYS A 44 4.36 -17.79 30.46
C LYS A 44 2.84 -17.75 30.14
N PRO A 45 2.05 -18.78 30.46
CA PRO A 45 0.59 -18.74 30.24
C PRO A 45 -0.07 -17.52 30.89
N ASN A 46 -1.08 -16.97 30.23
CA ASN A 46 -1.79 -15.75 30.64
C ASN A 46 -0.90 -14.48 30.72
N SER A 47 0.29 -14.51 30.13
CA SER A 47 1.08 -13.31 29.92
C SER A 47 0.87 -12.77 28.51
N ASN A 48 1.18 -11.48 28.36
CA ASN A 48 1.16 -10.81 27.06
C ASN A 48 2.57 -10.45 26.64
N LEU A 49 2.84 -10.48 25.33
CA LEU A 49 4.12 -10.11 24.77
C LEU A 49 3.97 -9.47 23.39
N ILE A 50 5.06 -8.85 22.92
CA ILE A 50 5.13 -8.22 21.60
C ILE A 50 6.21 -8.94 20.79
N TRP A 51 5.89 -9.33 19.56
CA TRP A 51 6.90 -9.61 18.56
C TRP A 51 7.21 -8.35 17.78
N TRP A 52 8.32 -7.70 18.11
CA TRP A 52 8.73 -6.43 17.50
C TRP A 52 9.11 -6.57 16.02
N GLY A 53 9.71 -7.69 15.65
CA GLY A 53 10.11 -7.99 14.28
C GLY A 53 8.96 -8.52 13.43
N VAL A 54 9.13 -8.41 12.12
CA VAL A 54 8.32 -9.14 11.13
C VAL A 54 8.51 -10.64 11.38
N SER A 55 7.41 -11.40 11.45
CA SER A 55 7.47 -12.84 11.68
C SER A 55 6.86 -13.61 10.52
N SER A 56 7.66 -14.48 9.91
CA SER A 56 7.20 -15.41 8.86
C SER A 56 6.58 -16.65 9.49
N CYS A 57 5.40 -17.02 9.00
CA CYS A 57 4.59 -18.15 9.44
C CYS A 57 4.03 -18.87 8.21
N THR A 58 3.38 -20.01 8.42
CA THR A 58 2.67 -20.75 7.38
C THR A 58 1.28 -21.13 7.85
N ASP A 59 0.30 -21.19 6.95
CA ASP A 59 -1.02 -21.76 7.23
C ASP A 59 -1.04 -23.30 7.13
N ASN A 60 0.07 -23.91 6.67
CA ASN A 60 0.19 -25.33 6.46
C ASN A 60 1.21 -25.95 7.42
N ILE A 61 0.72 -26.61 8.46
CA ILE A 61 1.56 -27.22 9.51
C ILE A 61 2.54 -28.27 8.96
N ASP A 62 2.21 -28.95 7.86
CA ASP A 62 3.07 -30.00 7.29
C ASP A 62 4.42 -29.46 6.82
N ILE A 63 4.47 -28.18 6.47
CA ILE A 63 5.70 -27.50 6.01
C ILE A 63 6.74 -27.43 7.13
N LEU A 64 6.32 -27.38 8.39
CA LEU A 64 7.23 -27.37 9.53
C LEU A 64 8.06 -28.66 9.64
N GLN A 65 7.63 -29.76 9.02
CA GLN A 65 8.38 -31.01 9.00
C GLN A 65 9.69 -30.92 8.20
N SER A 66 9.85 -29.94 7.32
CA SER A 66 11.08 -29.72 6.55
C SER A 66 12.19 -29.16 7.45
N GLU A 67 13.41 -29.66 7.23
CA GLU A 67 14.62 -29.23 7.96
C GLU A 67 14.96 -27.75 7.76
N GLN A 68 14.44 -27.11 6.71
CA GLN A 68 14.60 -25.67 6.47
C GLN A 68 13.79 -24.83 7.47
N PHE A 69 12.77 -25.40 8.11
CA PHE A 69 11.93 -24.73 9.10
C PHE A 69 12.18 -25.33 10.50
N CYS A 70 11.33 -26.26 10.93
CA CYS A 70 11.43 -26.86 12.27
C CYS A 70 12.19 -28.19 12.23
N GLY A 71 11.98 -29.02 11.20
CA GLY A 71 12.51 -30.38 11.14
C GLY A 71 11.80 -31.33 12.10
N LYS A 72 12.28 -32.59 12.15
CA LYS A 72 11.67 -33.65 12.97
C LYS A 72 12.44 -33.99 14.24
N THR A 73 13.68 -33.55 14.35
CA THR A 73 14.61 -33.96 15.41
C THR A 73 15.25 -32.74 16.09
N GLY A 74 15.79 -32.97 17.29
CA GLY A 74 16.43 -31.95 18.11
C GLY A 74 15.44 -31.01 18.81
N THR A 75 16.00 -30.22 19.74
CA THR A 75 15.26 -29.26 20.55
C THR A 75 14.60 -28.19 19.69
N ARG A 76 13.27 -28.11 19.74
CA ARG A 76 12.49 -27.20 18.89
C ARG A 76 11.19 -26.76 19.52
N THR A 77 10.73 -25.58 19.12
CA THR A 77 9.45 -25.00 19.52
C THR A 77 8.58 -24.74 18.30
N ILE A 78 7.33 -25.20 18.34
CA ILE A 78 6.28 -24.83 17.38
C ILE A 78 5.31 -23.85 18.05
N PHE A 79 5.10 -22.71 17.40
CA PHE A 79 4.06 -21.76 17.75
C PHE A 79 2.81 -22.07 16.94
N VAL A 80 1.68 -22.21 17.64
CA VAL A 80 0.34 -22.27 17.04
C VAL A 80 -0.34 -20.95 17.35
N ILE A 81 -0.60 -20.15 16.33
CA ILE A 81 -0.93 -18.74 16.49
C ILE A 81 -2.28 -18.47 15.85
N LYS A 82 -3.28 -18.07 16.63
CA LYS A 82 -4.51 -17.50 16.08
C LYS A 82 -4.25 -16.03 15.76
N CYS A 83 -4.05 -15.71 14.49
CA CYS A 83 -3.72 -14.34 14.07
C CYS A 83 -4.96 -13.46 13.91
N LEU A 84 -4.76 -12.15 13.98
CA LEU A 84 -5.77 -11.11 13.76
C LEU A 84 -5.51 -10.37 12.44
N ASN A 85 -4.24 -10.19 12.08
CA ASN A 85 -3.83 -9.40 10.92
C ASN A 85 -2.73 -10.06 10.08
N GLY A 86 -2.79 -11.39 9.90
CA GLY A 86 -1.85 -12.11 9.05
C GLY A 86 -1.95 -11.66 7.59
N ARG A 87 -0.81 -11.55 6.88
CA ARG A 87 -0.75 -11.15 5.47
C ARG A 87 -0.23 -12.31 4.63
N SER A 88 -1.08 -12.89 3.79
CA SER A 88 -0.61 -13.92 2.85
C SER A 88 0.24 -13.29 1.76
N VAL A 89 1.50 -13.72 1.67
CA VAL A 89 2.44 -13.29 0.62
C VAL A 89 2.65 -14.36 -0.45
N LYS A 90 1.88 -15.45 -0.42
CA LYS A 90 1.98 -16.59 -1.34
C LYS A 90 2.10 -16.20 -2.83
N ASN A 91 1.32 -15.21 -3.27
CA ASN A 91 1.33 -14.76 -4.67
C ASN A 91 2.54 -13.89 -5.05
N HIS A 92 3.27 -13.39 -4.06
CA HIS A 92 4.41 -12.49 -4.20
C HIS A 92 5.73 -13.15 -3.75
N SER A 93 5.66 -14.32 -3.12
CA SER A 93 6.82 -15.08 -2.64
C SER A 93 7.44 -15.87 -3.80
N TYR A 94 8.78 -15.93 -3.78
CA TYR A 94 9.55 -16.81 -4.66
C TYR A 94 9.25 -18.29 -4.35
N CYS A 95 9.05 -18.62 -3.06
CA CYS A 95 8.77 -19.96 -2.56
C CYS A 95 7.28 -20.19 -2.33
N LYS A 96 6.48 -20.27 -3.42
CA LYS A 96 5.01 -20.37 -3.34
C LYS A 96 4.46 -21.57 -2.54
N GLN A 97 5.28 -22.60 -2.37
CA GLN A 97 4.92 -23.83 -1.68
C GLN A 97 4.82 -23.64 -0.16
N GLU A 98 5.42 -22.58 0.38
CA GLU A 98 5.48 -22.31 1.83
C GLU A 98 4.15 -21.83 2.43
N ASN A 99 3.19 -21.45 1.57
CA ASN A 99 1.96 -20.74 1.96
C ASN A 99 2.25 -19.65 3.01
N GLU A 100 3.26 -18.82 2.72
CA GLU A 100 3.81 -17.90 3.71
C GLU A 100 2.78 -16.83 4.12
N ILE A 101 2.58 -16.72 5.42
CA ILE A 101 1.81 -15.69 6.10
C ILE A 101 2.75 -14.84 6.95
N ILE A 102 2.79 -13.55 6.70
CA ILE A 102 3.57 -12.59 7.46
C ILE A 102 2.73 -11.98 8.57
N LEU A 103 3.21 -12.04 9.81
CA LEU A 103 2.70 -11.24 10.92
C LEU A 103 3.44 -9.91 10.97
N MET A 104 2.68 -8.83 11.16
CA MET A 104 3.20 -7.47 11.15
C MET A 104 4.18 -7.23 12.31
N PRO A 105 5.18 -6.34 12.15
CA PRO A 105 6.02 -5.94 13.27
C PRO A 105 5.16 -5.29 14.36
N GLY A 106 5.48 -5.57 15.63
CA GLY A 106 4.68 -5.09 16.76
C GLY A 106 3.40 -5.90 17.00
N SER A 107 3.28 -7.12 16.45
CA SER A 107 2.16 -8.00 16.75
C SER A 107 2.11 -8.31 18.25
N TYR A 108 0.94 -8.13 18.86
CA TYR A 108 0.72 -8.29 20.30
C TYR A 108 -0.04 -9.57 20.58
N PHE A 109 0.48 -10.40 21.48
CA PHE A 109 -0.04 -11.74 21.73
C PHE A 109 -0.36 -11.94 23.20
N ARG A 110 -1.42 -12.72 23.46
CA ARG A 110 -1.62 -13.43 24.72
C ARG A 110 -1.12 -14.86 24.56
N VAL A 111 -0.42 -15.37 25.57
CA VAL A 111 -0.06 -16.78 25.66
C VAL A 111 -1.23 -17.58 26.23
N ASP A 112 -1.89 -18.37 25.38
CA ASP A 112 -3.04 -19.19 25.78
C ASP A 112 -2.59 -20.47 26.50
N GLY A 113 -1.48 -21.08 26.08
CA GLY A 113 -1.02 -22.33 26.66
C GLY A 113 0.35 -22.78 26.18
N ARG A 114 0.89 -23.80 26.86
CA ARG A 114 2.11 -24.51 26.49
C ARG A 114 1.87 -26.01 26.59
N TYR A 115 2.51 -26.78 25.72
CA TYR A 115 2.48 -28.23 25.73
C TYR A 115 3.85 -28.77 25.35
N ASN A 116 4.42 -29.62 26.21
CA ASN A 116 5.76 -30.20 26.04
C ASN A 116 5.61 -31.73 25.91
N PRO A 117 5.31 -32.24 24.70
CA PRO A 117 5.17 -33.69 24.47
C PRO A 117 6.45 -34.48 24.72
N SER A 118 7.63 -33.85 24.63
CA SER A 118 8.92 -34.43 25.02
C SER A 118 9.90 -33.34 25.46
N ASP A 119 11.05 -33.74 25.99
CA ASP A 119 12.10 -32.80 26.42
C ASP A 119 12.71 -32.00 25.26
N GLU A 120 12.60 -32.49 24.03
CA GLU A 120 13.13 -31.84 22.83
C GLU A 120 12.05 -31.18 21.96
N PHE A 121 10.77 -31.34 22.30
CA PHE A 121 9.69 -30.81 21.49
C PHE A 121 8.70 -30.03 22.33
N HIS A 122 8.58 -28.75 21.99
CA HIS A 122 7.74 -27.80 22.69
C HIS A 122 6.71 -27.18 21.75
N MET A 123 5.52 -26.91 22.30
CA MET A 123 4.46 -26.20 21.61
C MET A 123 3.97 -25.04 22.47
N VAL A 124 3.81 -23.87 21.84
CA VAL A 124 3.28 -22.65 22.47
C VAL A 124 2.07 -22.18 21.68
N GLN A 125 0.95 -21.97 22.37
CA GLN A 125 -0.27 -21.43 21.78
C GLN A 125 -0.37 -19.94 22.06
N LEU A 126 -0.54 -19.16 20.99
CA LEU A 126 -0.65 -17.71 21.03
C LEU A 126 -1.96 -17.26 20.38
N GLN A 127 -2.56 -16.22 20.94
CA GLN A 127 -3.63 -15.48 20.29
C GLN A 127 -3.18 -14.04 20.07
N GLU A 128 -3.17 -13.59 18.82
CA GLU A 128 -2.96 -12.19 18.50
C GLU A 128 -4.17 -11.37 18.99
N ILE A 129 -3.91 -10.32 19.74
CA ILE A 129 -4.93 -9.44 20.33
C ILE A 129 -4.56 -7.98 20.07
N LYS A 130 -5.56 -7.10 20.11
CA LYS A 130 -5.32 -5.66 19.95
C LYS A 130 -4.47 -5.16 21.14
N PRO A 131 -3.38 -4.40 20.90
CA PRO A 131 -2.60 -3.83 21.98
C PRO A 131 -3.41 -2.75 22.74
N PRO A 132 -3.12 -2.53 24.03
CA PRO A 132 -3.79 -1.50 24.83
C PRO A 132 -3.33 -0.07 24.47
N TYR A 133 -2.36 0.07 23.57
CA TYR A 133 -1.83 1.33 23.05
C TYR A 133 -1.40 1.15 21.60
N ASP A 134 -1.31 2.26 20.85
CA ASP A 134 -0.89 2.22 19.45
C ASP A 134 0.61 1.94 19.34
N LEU A 135 0.95 0.70 18.97
CA LEU A 135 2.32 0.24 18.79
C LEU A 135 2.95 0.70 17.48
N PHE A 136 2.13 0.71 16.42
CA PHE A 136 2.58 0.90 15.06
C PHE A 136 1.41 1.43 14.22
N SER A 137 1.50 2.66 13.72
CA SER A 137 0.56 3.14 12.72
C SER A 137 0.95 2.59 11.36
N LEU A 138 0.08 1.76 10.79
CA LEU A 138 0.24 1.36 9.40
C LEU A 138 0.22 2.62 8.52
N PRO A 139 1.03 2.65 7.43
CA PRO A 139 0.98 3.77 6.51
C PRO A 139 -0.46 3.91 5.99
N VAL A 140 -1.06 5.09 6.21
CA VAL A 140 -2.39 5.39 5.70
C VAL A 140 -2.30 5.42 4.18
N ILE A 141 -2.84 4.38 3.55
CA ILE A 141 -2.98 4.35 2.11
C ILE A 141 -4.22 5.18 1.79
N ASN A 142 -4.00 6.39 1.32
CA ASN A 142 -5.07 7.26 0.86
C ASN A 142 -5.69 6.63 -0.39
N GLN A 143 -6.77 5.87 -0.23
CA GLN A 143 -7.45 5.16 -1.32
C GLN A 143 -7.92 6.14 -2.41
N TRP A 144 -8.15 7.39 -2.04
CA TRP A 144 -8.51 8.47 -2.95
C TRP A 144 -7.34 9.20 -3.62
N ARG A 145 -6.08 8.90 -3.28
CA ARG A 145 -4.86 9.44 -3.93
C ARG A 145 -3.96 8.32 -4.45
N GLN A 146 -4.51 7.38 -5.20
CA GLN A 146 -3.71 6.39 -5.91
C GLN A 146 -3.29 6.95 -7.28
N ILE A 147 -1.99 6.93 -7.57
CA ILE A 147 -1.44 7.38 -8.85
C ILE A 147 -1.30 6.17 -9.77
N ALA A 148 -1.81 6.30 -11.00
CA ALA A 148 -1.58 5.34 -12.07
C ALA A 148 -0.83 6.01 -13.25
N PRO A 149 -0.13 5.23 -14.09
CA PRO A 149 0.55 5.78 -15.26
C PRO A 149 -0.39 6.50 -16.25
N GLY A 150 0.07 7.60 -16.82
CA GLY A 150 -0.67 8.44 -17.77
C GLY A 150 -1.17 9.75 -17.18
N ILE A 151 -2.31 10.23 -17.69
CA ILE A 151 -2.97 11.45 -17.23
C ILE A 151 -3.62 11.20 -15.86
N CYS A 152 -3.44 12.14 -14.95
CA CYS A 152 -4.11 12.21 -13.66
C CYS A 152 -4.79 13.59 -13.51
N LEU A 153 -5.99 13.61 -12.95
CA LEU A 153 -6.71 14.83 -12.59
C LEU A 153 -6.79 14.92 -11.08
N GLU A 154 -6.65 16.11 -10.52
CA GLU A 154 -6.74 16.32 -9.08
C GLU A 154 -7.79 17.36 -8.73
N GLY A 155 -8.49 17.13 -7.62
CA GLY A 155 -9.45 18.10 -7.08
C GLY A 155 -9.79 17.86 -5.62
N ILE A 156 -10.39 18.84 -4.96
CA ILE A 156 -10.86 18.69 -3.57
C ILE A 156 -12.26 18.10 -3.58
N TYR A 157 -12.47 17.01 -2.83
CA TYR A 157 -13.78 16.37 -2.79
C TYR A 157 -14.67 16.94 -1.68
N THR A 158 -15.92 17.26 -2.03
CA THR A 158 -16.80 18.09 -1.19
C THR A 158 -18.02 17.36 -0.61
N ASN A 159 -18.29 16.11 -1.00
CA ASN A 159 -19.40 15.34 -0.43
C ASN A 159 -19.04 14.79 0.95
N LYS A 160 -19.82 15.16 1.97
CA LYS A 160 -19.64 14.83 3.38
C LYS A 160 -19.83 13.34 3.71
N GLU A 161 -20.59 12.61 2.90
CA GLU A 161 -20.89 11.19 3.12
C GLU A 161 -19.74 10.25 2.70
N CYS A 162 -18.69 10.79 2.07
CA CYS A 162 -17.59 10.02 1.55
C CYS A 162 -16.36 10.12 2.45
N ILE A 163 -15.59 9.03 2.54
CA ILE A 163 -14.32 9.00 3.29
C ILE A 163 -13.26 9.98 2.75
N ALA A 164 -13.43 10.47 1.51
CA ALA A 164 -12.54 11.45 0.89
C ALA A 164 -13.00 12.90 1.12
N TYR A 165 -13.98 13.16 1.98
CA TYR A 165 -14.45 14.52 2.27
C TYR A 165 -13.30 15.44 2.71
N GLN A 166 -13.22 16.63 2.09
CA GLN A 166 -12.15 17.62 2.28
C GLN A 166 -10.74 17.12 1.95
N GLN A 167 -10.63 15.98 1.29
CA GLN A 167 -9.35 15.46 0.81
C GLN A 167 -9.15 15.83 -0.65
N GLU A 168 -7.89 16.02 -1.01
CA GLU A 168 -7.50 16.14 -2.41
C GLU A 168 -7.46 14.75 -3.05
N VAL A 169 -8.29 14.50 -4.06
CA VAL A 169 -8.42 13.20 -4.73
C VAL A 169 -7.69 13.18 -6.07
N ILE A 170 -7.22 12.01 -6.48
CA ILE A 170 -6.61 11.77 -7.81
C ILE A 170 -7.56 10.88 -8.61
N ILE A 171 -7.95 11.34 -9.80
CA ILE A 171 -8.67 10.57 -10.80
C ILE A 171 -7.69 10.16 -11.89
N SER A 172 -7.41 8.86 -11.99
CA SER A 172 -6.53 8.31 -13.02
C SER A 172 -7.27 8.14 -14.34
N ILE A 173 -6.81 8.87 -15.36
CA ILE A 173 -7.39 8.90 -16.71
C ILE A 173 -6.62 7.97 -17.66
N GLY A 174 -5.33 7.76 -17.42
CA GLY A 174 -4.50 6.80 -18.16
C GLY A 174 -3.89 7.37 -19.44
N PHE A 175 -3.51 6.47 -20.36
CA PHE A 175 -2.89 6.83 -21.63
C PHE A 175 -3.93 7.13 -22.71
N LYS A 176 -4.22 8.40 -22.92
CA LYS A 176 -5.07 8.86 -24.02
C LYS A 176 -4.84 10.33 -24.34
N GLN A 177 -5.51 10.80 -25.37
CA GLN A 177 -5.80 12.21 -25.57
C GLN A 177 -7.03 12.58 -24.73
N PHE A 178 -7.01 13.76 -24.12
CA PHE A 178 -8.07 14.24 -23.25
C PHE A 178 -8.24 15.75 -23.44
N ASP A 179 -9.42 16.19 -23.83
CA ASP A 179 -9.78 17.60 -23.89
C ASP A 179 -10.29 18.04 -22.51
N VAL A 180 -9.53 18.89 -21.84
CA VAL A 180 -9.79 19.30 -20.45
C VAL A 180 -11.12 20.05 -20.34
N LEU A 181 -11.60 20.74 -21.38
CA LEU A 181 -12.85 21.49 -21.32
C LEU A 181 -14.07 20.65 -21.71
N VAL A 182 -13.89 19.65 -22.58
CA VAL A 182 -15.00 18.83 -23.11
C VAL A 182 -15.15 17.51 -22.36
N ASP A 183 -14.04 16.83 -22.07
CA ASP A 183 -14.05 15.49 -21.50
C ASP A 183 -14.15 15.51 -19.97
N ALA A 184 -13.85 16.62 -19.30
CA ALA A 184 -13.88 16.76 -17.85
C ALA A 184 -15.31 16.88 -17.27
N ASN A 185 -16.15 15.88 -17.53
CA ASN A 185 -17.55 15.86 -17.12
C ASN A 185 -17.85 14.76 -16.08
N ALA A 186 -19.09 14.75 -15.57
CA ALA A 186 -19.57 13.81 -14.54
C ALA A 186 -19.48 12.32 -14.91
N SER A 187 -19.35 11.98 -16.20
CA SER A 187 -19.19 10.58 -16.63
C SER A 187 -17.77 10.06 -16.44
N ILE A 188 -16.78 10.95 -16.52
CA ILE A 188 -15.35 10.60 -16.52
C ILE A 188 -14.68 11.01 -15.20
N VAL A 189 -14.89 12.25 -14.73
CA VAL A 189 -14.19 12.80 -13.57
C VAL A 189 -14.91 12.43 -12.30
N LYS A 190 -14.67 11.19 -11.84
CA LYS A 190 -15.38 10.58 -10.73
C LYS A 190 -14.47 10.35 -9.54
N CYS A 191 -15.00 10.58 -8.35
CA CYS A 191 -14.33 10.26 -7.10
C CYS A 191 -14.06 8.74 -7.05
N PRO A 192 -12.82 8.29 -6.80
CA PRO A 192 -12.48 6.87 -6.75
C PRO A 192 -13.20 6.11 -5.61
N MET A 193 -13.74 6.83 -4.62
CA MET A 193 -14.39 6.22 -3.46
C MET A 193 -15.89 6.02 -3.62
N CYS A 194 -16.57 6.91 -4.34
CA CYS A 194 -18.04 6.93 -4.40
C CYS A 194 -18.60 7.22 -5.80
N SER A 195 -17.74 7.38 -6.81
CA SER A 195 -18.11 7.59 -8.22
C SER A 195 -18.92 8.85 -8.56
N ASN A 196 -19.09 9.77 -7.62
CA ASN A 196 -19.68 11.09 -7.86
C ASN A 196 -18.68 12.05 -8.54
N TYR A 197 -19.19 13.07 -9.22
CA TYR A 197 -18.37 14.07 -9.91
C TYR A 197 -17.41 14.81 -8.97
N VAL A 198 -16.22 15.11 -9.48
CA VAL A 198 -15.18 15.91 -8.82
C VAL A 198 -14.84 17.08 -9.74
N GLU A 199 -14.83 18.30 -9.20
CA GLU A 199 -14.32 19.46 -9.92
C GLU A 199 -12.78 19.38 -10.01
N ILE A 200 -12.23 19.53 -11.21
CA ILE A 200 -10.79 19.47 -11.42
C ILE A 200 -10.14 20.81 -11.06
N LEU A 201 -9.11 20.75 -10.23
CA LEU A 201 -8.25 21.89 -9.88
C LEU A 201 -6.93 21.83 -10.64
N LYS A 202 -6.40 20.62 -10.86
CA LYS A 202 -5.08 20.39 -11.46
C LYS A 202 -5.07 19.20 -12.41
N VAL A 203 -4.17 19.26 -13.38
CA VAL A 203 -3.78 18.16 -14.26
C VAL A 203 -2.35 17.75 -13.94
N SER A 204 -2.08 16.46 -13.97
CA SER A 204 -0.75 15.90 -13.77
C SER A 204 -0.51 14.66 -14.62
N PHE A 205 0.75 14.25 -14.68
CA PHE A 205 1.24 13.15 -15.49
C PHE A 205 2.15 12.27 -14.65
N SER A 206 2.04 10.95 -14.81
CA SER A 206 2.86 9.99 -14.07
C SER A 206 3.34 8.86 -14.96
N HIS A 207 4.61 8.47 -14.83
CA HIS A 207 5.22 7.34 -15.55
C HIS A 207 4.91 7.31 -17.06
N CYS A 208 4.92 8.45 -17.72
CA CYS A 208 4.51 8.58 -19.12
C CYS A 208 5.33 9.64 -19.84
N ARG A 209 5.25 9.62 -21.17
CA ARG A 209 5.54 10.82 -21.97
C ARG A 209 4.25 11.56 -22.24
N TRP A 210 4.31 12.88 -22.23
CA TRP A 210 3.13 13.73 -22.37
C TRP A 210 3.43 14.96 -23.21
N ARG A 211 2.40 15.48 -23.85
CA ARG A 211 2.42 16.75 -24.56
C ARG A 211 1.08 17.44 -24.40
N TRP A 212 1.00 18.71 -24.80
CA TRP A 212 -0.27 19.41 -24.83
C TRP A 212 -0.30 20.44 -25.94
N TYR A 213 -1.52 20.74 -26.37
CA TYR A 213 -1.86 21.79 -27.32
C TYR A 213 -3.09 22.51 -26.79
N GLY A 214 -3.15 23.82 -26.95
CA GLY A 214 -4.36 24.56 -26.64
C GLY A 214 -4.44 25.90 -27.34
N ILE A 215 -5.66 26.44 -27.30
CA ILE A 215 -6.04 27.69 -27.95
C ILE A 215 -6.49 28.65 -26.86
N LYS A 216 -5.93 29.86 -26.85
CA LYS A 216 -6.22 30.89 -25.85
C LYS A 216 -6.77 32.17 -26.48
N GLN A 217 -7.87 32.69 -25.93
CA GLN A 217 -8.34 34.05 -26.12
C GLN A 217 -7.68 34.97 -25.08
N ILE A 218 -6.46 35.43 -25.37
CA ILE A 218 -5.69 36.27 -24.43
C ILE A 218 -6.26 37.70 -24.39
N VAL A 219 -6.56 38.26 -25.56
CA VAL A 219 -7.13 39.59 -25.72
C VAL A 219 -8.54 39.44 -26.30
N PRO A 220 -9.60 39.99 -25.67
CA PRO A 220 -10.94 39.91 -26.22
C PRO A 220 -11.03 40.47 -27.64
N TYR A 221 -11.81 39.82 -28.51
CA TYR A 221 -12.08 40.23 -29.90
C TYR A 221 -10.88 40.16 -30.87
N GLU A 222 -9.72 39.67 -30.45
CA GLU A 222 -8.58 39.36 -31.34
C GLU A 222 -8.53 37.89 -31.74
N GLU A 223 -7.68 37.54 -32.71
CA GLU A 223 -7.49 36.15 -33.13
C GLU A 223 -6.92 35.30 -31.98
N PRO A 224 -7.50 34.13 -31.68
CA PRO A 224 -7.00 33.24 -30.63
C PRO A 224 -5.57 32.76 -30.91
N THR A 225 -4.77 32.72 -29.86
CA THR A 225 -3.37 32.27 -29.94
C THR A 225 -3.28 30.75 -29.71
N CYS A 226 -2.62 30.05 -30.62
CA CYS A 226 -2.24 28.65 -30.43
C CYS A 226 -0.98 28.53 -29.58
N CYS A 227 -0.98 27.65 -28.59
CA CYS A 227 0.18 27.34 -27.77
C CYS A 227 0.30 25.83 -27.56
N MET A 228 1.52 25.33 -27.46
CA MET A 228 1.78 23.90 -27.30
C MET A 228 3.11 23.65 -26.59
N LYS A 229 3.24 22.45 -26.04
CA LYS A 229 4.51 21.87 -25.61
C LYS A 229 4.65 20.52 -26.27
N ASP A 230 5.79 20.28 -26.90
CA ASP A 230 6.09 18.97 -27.48
C ASP A 230 6.37 17.93 -26.38
N TRP A 231 6.58 16.68 -26.78
CA TRP A 231 6.75 15.55 -25.88
C TRP A 231 7.79 15.80 -24.80
N SER A 232 7.36 15.62 -23.56
CA SER A 232 8.16 15.67 -22.33
C SER A 232 7.96 14.37 -21.55
N HIS A 233 8.84 14.12 -20.58
CA HIS A 233 8.80 12.92 -19.76
C HIS A 233 8.35 13.26 -18.34
N ALA A 234 7.50 12.40 -17.78
CA ALA A 234 7.15 12.39 -16.37
C ALA A 234 7.66 11.06 -15.80
N ASP A 235 8.80 11.09 -15.11
CA ASP A 235 9.39 9.88 -14.56
C ASP A 235 8.59 9.35 -13.38
N ASP A 236 8.38 10.20 -12.39
CA ASP A 236 7.53 9.93 -11.22
C ASP A 236 6.20 10.65 -11.36
N TYR A 237 6.24 11.99 -11.24
CA TYR A 237 5.06 12.85 -11.23
C TYR A 237 5.41 14.24 -11.77
N SER A 238 4.61 14.76 -12.69
CA SER A 238 4.78 16.10 -13.25
C SER A 238 3.44 16.82 -13.27
N ILE A 239 3.40 18.04 -12.71
CA ILE A 239 2.21 18.86 -12.66
C ILE A 239 2.14 19.71 -13.94
N PHE A 240 0.94 19.87 -14.50
CA PHE A 240 0.70 20.82 -15.57
C PHE A 240 0.74 22.24 -15.00
N GLU A 241 1.70 23.04 -15.47
CA GLU A 241 2.05 24.33 -14.85
C GLU A 241 1.07 25.47 -15.16
N HIS A 242 0.19 25.30 -16.16
CA HIS A 242 -0.79 26.33 -16.51
C HIS A 242 -2.07 26.18 -15.69
N ASP A 243 -2.59 27.31 -15.22
CA ASP A 243 -3.88 27.39 -14.56
C ASP A 243 -5.00 26.95 -15.53
N ILE A 244 -5.88 26.09 -15.00
CA ILE A 244 -7.06 25.56 -15.69
C ILE A 244 -8.38 26.12 -15.11
N GLN A 245 -8.32 26.86 -13.99
CA GLN A 245 -9.49 27.36 -13.26
C GLN A 245 -9.61 28.89 -13.29
N GLY A 246 -8.50 29.61 -13.14
CA GLY A 246 -8.50 31.07 -13.02
C GLY A 246 -8.57 31.75 -14.38
N THR A 247 -9.72 32.37 -14.68
CA THR A 247 -9.95 33.23 -15.86
C THR A 247 -9.75 32.52 -17.20
N SER A 248 -10.56 31.47 -17.49
CA SER A 248 -10.38 30.57 -18.65
C SER A 248 -10.39 31.30 -20.02
N ILE A 249 -9.24 31.85 -20.38
CA ILE A 249 -8.83 32.23 -21.72
C ILE A 249 -8.77 30.99 -22.63
N TRP A 250 -8.79 29.78 -22.08
CA TRP A 250 -8.76 28.56 -22.87
C TRP A 250 -10.07 28.37 -23.63
N LEU A 251 -9.97 28.38 -24.96
CA LEU A 251 -11.02 27.91 -25.87
C LEU A 251 -10.89 26.40 -26.09
N GLN A 252 -9.67 25.88 -25.98
CA GLN A 252 -9.38 24.45 -26.08
C GLN A 252 -8.09 24.13 -25.31
N LEU A 253 -8.06 23.00 -24.63
CA LEU A 253 -6.87 22.46 -24.00
C LEU A 253 -6.88 20.93 -24.13
N ILE A 254 -6.06 20.42 -25.04
CA ILE A 254 -5.89 19.00 -25.27
C ILE A 254 -4.55 18.58 -24.67
N ILE A 255 -4.62 17.62 -23.75
CA ILE A 255 -3.46 16.93 -23.20
C ILE A 255 -3.40 15.51 -23.75
N GLU A 256 -2.20 15.01 -23.99
CA GLU A 256 -2.00 13.65 -24.51
C GLU A 256 -0.90 12.96 -23.71
N ALA A 257 -1.16 11.73 -23.25
CA ALA A 257 -0.16 10.88 -22.61
C ALA A 257 -0.01 9.54 -23.33
N LYS A 258 1.23 9.09 -23.47
CA LYS A 258 1.60 7.79 -24.03
C LYS A 258 2.59 7.07 -23.11
N PRO A 259 2.67 5.72 -23.19
CA PRO A 259 3.73 4.97 -22.53
C PRO A 259 5.11 5.49 -22.93
N LYS A 260 6.08 5.35 -22.02
CA LYS A 260 7.50 5.57 -22.34
C LYS A 260 7.92 4.51 -23.39
N SER A 261 8.59 4.96 -24.44
CA SER A 261 9.16 4.10 -25.48
C SER A 261 10.43 3.42 -25.02
#